data_AF-A0AAD7R3D8-F1
#
_entry.id   AF-A0AAD7R3D8-F1
#
_cell.length_a   1.000
_cell.length_b   1.000
_cell.length_c   1.000
_cell.angle_alpha   90.00
_cell.angle_beta   90.00
_cell.angle_gamma   90.00
#
_symmetry.space_group_name_H-M   'P 1'
#
loop_
_entity.id
_entity.type
_entity.pdbx_description
1 polymer ?
#
loop_
_entity_poly.entity_id
_entity_poly.type
_entity_poly.pdbx_seq_one_letter_code
_entity_poly.pdbx_strand_id
1 'polypeptide(L)'
;MSKEELKAWHRPQVRCLVSAGVDLLAMETIPSLKEAEALVELLREFPSSRAWLSFSCKDAQCISNGRRFSEAVQLAGRCKQLVAVGVNCCDPVLVEPLLESAGPHKSPDLSWVVYPNRGEEWVQGAGWKTSESKVCLADLSPKWRRQGAAWIGGCCRVSPADIAAVRQQLHGST
;
A
#
# COMPACT_ATOMS: atom_id res chain seq x y z
N MET A 1 -21.46 2.35 -4.62
CA MET A 1 -21.05 2.32 -6.04
C MET A 1 -20.95 0.89 -6.52
N SER A 2 -21.46 0.61 -7.71
CA SER A 2 -21.22 -0.62 -8.46
C SER A 2 -19.77 -0.69 -8.95
N LYS A 3 -19.32 -1.85 -9.41
CA LYS A 3 -17.97 -2.01 -9.97
C LYS A 3 -17.76 -1.12 -11.20
N GLU A 4 -18.76 -1.02 -12.08
CA GLU A 4 -18.68 -0.15 -13.26
C GLU A 4 -18.68 1.34 -12.90
N GLU A 5 -19.41 1.75 -11.85
CA GLU A 5 -19.34 3.12 -11.34
C GLU A 5 -17.95 3.44 -10.78
N LEU A 6 -17.30 2.50 -10.08
CA LEU A 6 -15.93 2.66 -9.60
C LEU A 6 -14.93 2.75 -10.77
N LYS A 7 -15.08 1.92 -11.80
CA LYS A 7 -14.28 2.02 -13.02
C LYS A 7 -14.48 3.36 -13.72
N ALA A 8 -15.73 3.80 -13.88
CA ALA A 8 -16.06 5.10 -14.46
C ALA A 8 -15.46 6.26 -13.67
N TRP A 9 -15.46 6.15 -12.34
CA TRP A 9 -14.85 7.13 -11.45
C TRP A 9 -13.34 7.23 -11.61
N HIS A 10 -12.61 6.10 -11.70
CA HIS A 10 -11.14 6.04 -11.74
C HIS A 10 -10.52 6.18 -13.14
N ARG A 11 -11.30 5.87 -14.21
CA ARG A 11 -10.82 5.92 -15.60
C ARG A 11 -10.23 7.27 -16.02
N PRO A 12 -10.84 8.44 -15.74
CA PRO A 12 -10.26 9.71 -16.20
C PRO A 12 -8.91 10.02 -15.53
N GLN A 13 -8.71 9.66 -14.27
CA GLN A 13 -7.45 9.87 -13.54
C GLN A 13 -6.36 8.95 -14.09
N VAL A 14 -6.67 7.65 -14.25
CA VAL A 14 -5.73 6.68 -14.85
C VAL A 14 -5.32 7.12 -16.24
N ARG A 15 -6.29 7.48 -17.10
CA ARG A 15 -6.00 7.97 -18.46
C ARG A 15 -5.11 9.21 -18.43
N CYS A 16 -5.37 10.18 -17.56
CA CYS A 16 -4.57 11.38 -17.44
C CYS A 16 -3.10 11.06 -17.11
N LEU A 17 -2.87 10.23 -16.09
CA LEU A 17 -1.53 9.82 -15.66
C LEU A 17 -0.80 9.03 -16.74
N VAL A 18 -1.49 8.07 -17.38
CA VAL A 18 -0.90 7.27 -18.46
C VAL A 18 -0.55 8.15 -19.66
N SER A 19 -1.41 9.08 -20.05
CA SER A 19 -1.12 10.04 -21.13
C SER A 19 0.02 10.99 -20.80
N ALA A 20 0.26 11.28 -19.51
CA ALA A 20 1.41 12.05 -19.05
C ALA A 20 2.72 11.24 -19.06
N GLY A 21 2.67 9.93 -19.33
CA GLY A 21 3.87 9.09 -19.48
C GLY A 21 4.50 8.65 -18.16
N VAL A 22 3.70 8.46 -17.10
CA VAL A 22 4.20 7.94 -15.81
C VAL A 22 4.80 6.54 -15.98
N ASP A 23 5.88 6.26 -15.24
CA ASP A 23 6.50 4.93 -15.23
C ASP A 23 5.60 3.86 -14.60
N LEU A 24 4.89 4.25 -13.54
CA LEU A 24 4.03 3.38 -12.72
C LEU A 24 2.85 4.16 -12.14
N LEU A 25 1.72 3.47 -11.99
CA LEU A 25 0.56 3.98 -11.25
C LEU A 25 0.58 3.49 -9.79
N ALA A 26 0.42 4.43 -8.87
CA ALA A 26 0.22 4.14 -7.45
C ALA A 26 -1.28 4.08 -7.14
N MET A 27 -1.84 2.88 -7.00
CA MET A 27 -3.22 2.71 -6.55
C MET A 27 -3.23 2.50 -5.04
N GLU A 28 -3.25 3.60 -4.31
CA GLU A 28 -3.00 3.62 -2.87
C GLU A 28 -4.25 3.84 -2.01
N THR A 29 -4.18 3.42 -0.75
CA THR A 29 -5.23 3.62 0.27
C THR A 29 -6.58 3.03 -0.15
N ILE A 30 -6.56 1.89 -0.86
CA ILE A 30 -7.79 1.23 -1.30
C ILE A 30 -8.45 0.52 -0.11
N PRO A 31 -9.68 0.89 0.29
CA PRO A 31 -10.27 0.38 1.53
C PRO A 31 -11.04 -0.94 1.33
N SER A 32 -11.30 -1.35 0.08
CA SER A 32 -12.25 -2.43 -0.20
C SER A 32 -11.84 -3.33 -1.37
N LEU A 33 -12.21 -4.63 -1.27
CA LEU A 33 -11.99 -5.59 -2.35
C LEU A 33 -12.74 -5.22 -3.64
N LYS A 34 -13.97 -4.70 -3.53
CA LYS A 34 -14.77 -4.34 -4.71
C LYS A 34 -14.10 -3.24 -5.54
N GLU A 35 -13.47 -2.28 -4.88
CA GLU A 35 -12.72 -1.23 -5.55
C GLU A 35 -11.40 -1.73 -6.14
N ALA A 36 -10.69 -2.60 -5.42
CA ALA A 36 -9.51 -3.26 -5.96
C ALA A 36 -9.83 -4.10 -7.21
N GLU A 37 -10.95 -4.82 -7.23
CA GLU A 37 -11.44 -5.54 -8.41
C GLU A 37 -11.72 -4.58 -9.57
N ALA A 38 -12.40 -3.47 -9.31
CA ALA A 38 -12.67 -2.44 -10.30
C ALA A 38 -11.37 -1.88 -10.92
N LEU A 39 -10.39 -1.56 -10.08
CA LEU A 39 -9.10 -1.01 -10.51
C LEU A 39 -8.26 -2.03 -11.30
N VAL A 40 -8.21 -3.28 -10.86
CA VAL A 40 -7.52 -4.37 -11.58
C VAL A 40 -8.15 -4.62 -12.95
N GLU A 41 -9.49 -4.56 -13.05
CA GLU A 41 -10.17 -4.68 -14.34
C GLU A 41 -9.96 -3.46 -15.23
N LEU A 42 -10.02 -2.25 -14.66
CA LEU A 42 -9.77 -1.00 -15.37
C LEU A 42 -8.35 -0.94 -15.94
N LEU A 43 -7.35 -1.40 -15.20
CA LEU A 43 -5.95 -1.37 -15.61
C LEU A 43 -5.70 -2.11 -16.94
N ARG A 44 -6.55 -3.10 -17.27
CA ARG A 44 -6.51 -3.85 -18.55
C ARG A 44 -6.87 -2.99 -19.76
N GLU A 45 -7.60 -1.89 -19.55
CA GLU A 45 -7.88 -0.91 -20.61
C GLU A 45 -6.61 -0.12 -21.01
N PHE A 46 -5.53 -0.22 -20.22
CA PHE A 46 -4.25 0.45 -20.42
C PHE A 46 -3.08 -0.57 -20.43
N PRO A 47 -2.96 -1.41 -21.47
CA PRO A 47 -2.13 -2.63 -21.45
C PRO A 47 -0.63 -2.38 -21.23
N SER A 48 -0.11 -1.21 -21.62
CA SER A 48 1.30 -0.84 -21.42
C SER A 48 1.59 -0.33 -20.00
N SER A 49 0.55 -0.06 -19.21
CA SER A 49 0.71 0.50 -17.86
C SER A 49 1.00 -0.59 -16.85
N ARG A 50 1.86 -0.26 -15.89
CA ARG A 50 2.15 -1.08 -14.71
C ARG A 50 1.79 -0.30 -13.44
N ALA A 51 1.48 -1.01 -12.37
CA ALA A 51 1.02 -0.38 -11.15
C ALA A 51 1.40 -1.17 -9.89
N TRP A 52 1.26 -0.54 -8.73
CA TRP A 52 1.08 -1.24 -7.48
C TRP A 52 -0.30 -0.98 -6.91
N LEU A 53 -0.72 -1.87 -6.01
CA LEU A 53 -1.97 -1.77 -5.29
C LEU A 53 -1.71 -1.85 -3.79
N SER A 54 -2.03 -0.81 -3.03
CA SER A 54 -1.90 -0.83 -1.58
C SER A 54 -3.22 -0.52 -0.89
N PHE A 55 -3.41 -1.17 0.26
CA PHE A 55 -4.65 -1.15 1.00
C PHE A 55 -4.50 -0.35 2.29
N SER A 56 -5.56 0.36 2.65
CA SER A 56 -5.75 0.81 4.03
C SER A 56 -6.29 -0.36 4.86
N CYS A 57 -5.76 -0.53 6.07
CA CYS A 57 -6.08 -1.66 6.94
C CYS A 57 -6.69 -1.18 8.26
N LYS A 58 -7.68 -1.92 8.75
CA LYS A 58 -8.33 -1.61 10.04
C LYS A 58 -7.60 -2.25 11.21
N ASP A 59 -6.96 -3.39 10.98
CA ASP A 59 -6.27 -4.19 11.99
C ASP A 59 -5.17 -5.05 11.34
N ALA A 60 -4.57 -5.93 12.14
CA ALA A 60 -3.45 -6.78 11.74
C ALA A 60 -3.80 -7.88 10.71
N GLN A 61 -5.07 -8.06 10.35
CA GLN A 61 -5.52 -9.14 9.45
C GLN A 61 -6.48 -8.67 8.35
N CYS A 62 -7.05 -7.47 8.48
CA CYS A 62 -8.15 -7.03 7.64
C CYS A 62 -7.91 -5.65 7.00
N ILE A 63 -8.36 -5.50 5.75
CA ILE A 63 -8.49 -4.20 5.10
C ILE A 63 -9.64 -3.40 5.72
N SER A 64 -9.72 -2.09 5.43
CA SER A 64 -10.69 -1.18 6.08
C SER A 64 -12.15 -1.62 6.00
N ASN A 65 -12.59 -2.26 4.90
CA ASN A 65 -13.96 -2.77 4.77
C ASN A 65 -14.22 -4.08 5.55
N GLY A 66 -13.24 -4.60 6.28
CA GLY A 66 -13.34 -5.78 7.12
C GLY A 66 -13.01 -7.11 6.46
N ARG A 67 -12.66 -7.13 5.17
CA ARG A 67 -12.20 -8.35 4.48
C ARG A 67 -10.76 -8.69 4.82
N ARG A 68 -10.38 -9.96 4.68
CA ARG A 68 -9.01 -10.41 4.99
C ARG A 68 -8.02 -9.76 4.02
N PHE A 69 -6.89 -9.31 4.53
CA PHE A 69 -5.81 -8.80 3.68
C PHE A 69 -5.25 -9.87 2.74
N SER A 70 -5.24 -11.14 3.16
CA SER A 70 -4.86 -12.26 2.30
C SER A 70 -5.74 -12.40 1.05
N GLU A 71 -7.05 -12.14 1.14
CA GLU A 71 -7.95 -12.15 -0.03
C GLU A 71 -7.59 -11.04 -1.02
N ALA A 72 -7.22 -9.87 -0.51
CA ALA A 72 -6.80 -8.72 -1.31
C ALA A 72 -5.50 -8.99 -2.06
N VAL A 73 -4.54 -9.64 -1.40
CA VAL A 73 -3.27 -10.06 -1.99
C VAL A 73 -3.47 -11.15 -3.06
N GLN A 74 -4.36 -12.12 -2.83
CA GLN A 74 -4.71 -13.12 -3.84
C GLN A 74 -5.33 -12.49 -5.09
N LEU A 75 -6.23 -11.52 -4.91
CA LEU A 75 -6.83 -10.77 -6.01
C LEU A 75 -5.74 -10.06 -6.84
N ALA A 76 -4.82 -9.35 -6.18
CA ALA A 76 -3.72 -8.67 -6.84
C ALA A 76 -2.85 -9.65 -7.65
N GLY A 77 -2.60 -10.85 -7.12
CA GLY A 77 -1.82 -11.90 -7.79
C GLY A 77 -2.38 -12.38 -9.14
N ARG A 78 -3.65 -12.07 -9.45
CA ARG A 78 -4.30 -12.41 -10.73
C ARG A 78 -4.01 -11.40 -11.85
N CYS A 79 -3.35 -10.28 -11.54
CA CYS A 79 -3.08 -9.22 -12.51
C CYS A 79 -1.57 -9.11 -12.79
N LYS A 80 -1.15 -9.41 -14.03
CA LYS A 80 0.26 -9.32 -14.44
C LYS A 80 0.78 -7.88 -14.60
N GLN A 81 -0.12 -6.90 -14.71
CA GLN A 81 0.25 -5.48 -14.74
C GLN A 81 0.60 -4.95 -13.34
N LEU A 82 0.20 -5.66 -12.27
CA LEU A 82 0.65 -5.34 -10.93
C LEU A 82 2.06 -5.87 -10.69
N VAL A 83 2.89 -5.03 -10.07
CA VAL A 83 4.30 -5.34 -9.78
C VAL A 83 4.57 -5.41 -8.28
N ALA A 84 3.72 -4.77 -7.49
CA ALA A 84 3.74 -4.84 -6.05
C ALA A 84 2.32 -4.76 -5.47
N VAL A 85 2.16 -5.34 -4.29
CA VAL A 85 0.96 -5.24 -3.47
C VAL A 85 1.38 -4.95 -2.03
N GLY A 86 0.54 -4.28 -1.24
CA GLY A 86 0.85 -4.11 0.16
C GLY A 86 -0.06 -3.14 0.90
N VAL A 87 0.53 -2.36 1.79
CA VAL A 87 -0.24 -1.54 2.75
C VAL A 87 0.35 -0.15 2.88
N ASN A 88 -0.53 0.83 3.08
CA ASN A 88 -0.13 2.18 3.37
C ASN A 88 -1.12 2.88 4.29
N CYS A 89 -0.69 3.99 4.88
CA CYS A 89 -1.52 4.84 5.72
C CYS A 89 -2.16 4.12 6.93
N CYS A 90 -1.56 3.02 7.38
CA CYS A 90 -1.88 2.33 8.62
C CYS A 90 -0.79 2.57 9.67
N ASP A 91 -1.07 2.22 10.92
CA ASP A 91 -0.05 2.23 11.98
C ASP A 91 1.11 1.29 11.62
N PRO A 92 2.39 1.72 11.73
CA PRO A 92 3.55 0.89 11.46
C PRO A 92 3.56 -0.47 12.13
N VAL A 93 2.97 -0.61 13.32
CA VAL A 93 2.93 -1.89 14.05
C VAL A 93 2.07 -2.94 13.36
N LEU A 94 1.14 -2.53 12.48
CA LEU A 94 0.27 -3.44 11.74
C LEU A 94 0.97 -4.06 10.52
N VAL A 95 2.05 -3.47 10.02
CA VAL A 95 2.68 -3.89 8.76
C VAL A 95 3.22 -5.33 8.85
N GLU A 96 4.01 -5.65 9.87
CA GLU A 96 4.62 -6.98 10.06
C GLU A 96 3.58 -8.11 10.10
N PRO A 97 2.53 -8.06 10.95
CA PRO A 97 1.52 -9.11 11.00
C PRO A 97 0.63 -9.14 9.74
N LEU A 98 0.38 -8.01 9.08
CA LEU A 98 -0.35 -8.00 7.80
C LEU A 98 0.43 -8.75 6.72
N LEU A 99 1.73 -8.47 6.57
CA LEU A 99 2.58 -9.18 5.61
C LEU A 99 2.66 -10.68 5.92
N GLU A 100 2.77 -11.06 7.20
CA GLU A 100 2.72 -12.48 7.63
C GLU A 100 1.40 -13.15 7.28
N SER A 101 0.28 -12.48 7.55
CA SER A 101 -1.06 -13.04 7.31
C SER A 101 -1.35 -13.35 5.84
N ALA A 102 -0.67 -12.65 4.92
CA ALA A 102 -0.88 -12.75 3.49
C ALA A 102 0.31 -13.34 2.71
N GLY A 103 1.48 -13.48 3.34
CA GLY A 103 2.70 -14.08 2.79
C GLY A 103 2.48 -15.36 2.00
N PRO A 104 1.84 -16.39 2.58
CA PRO A 104 1.58 -17.66 1.90
C PRO A 104 0.72 -17.55 0.63
N HIS A 105 0.02 -16.43 0.44
CA HIS A 105 -0.89 -16.20 -0.66
C HIS A 105 -0.37 -15.21 -1.71
N LYS A 106 0.77 -14.56 -1.46
CA LYS A 106 1.34 -13.60 -2.39
C LYS A 106 1.97 -14.33 -3.58
N SER A 107 1.60 -13.90 -4.79
CA SER A 107 2.28 -14.33 -6.01
C SER A 107 3.81 -14.09 -5.92
N PRO A 108 4.65 -15.01 -6.41
CA PRO A 108 6.10 -14.80 -6.45
C PRO A 108 6.49 -13.61 -7.33
N ASP A 109 5.66 -13.26 -8.33
CA ASP A 109 5.90 -12.15 -9.26
C ASP A 109 5.65 -10.75 -8.64
N LEU A 110 5.04 -10.69 -7.44
CA LEU A 110 4.73 -9.43 -6.76
C LEU A 110 5.73 -9.14 -5.65
N SER A 111 6.20 -7.90 -5.56
CA SER A 111 6.92 -7.41 -4.38
C SER A 111 5.95 -6.91 -3.30
N TRP A 112 6.40 -6.86 -2.04
CA TRP A 112 5.68 -6.06 -1.05
C TRP A 112 6.03 -4.57 -1.19
N VAL A 113 5.00 -3.72 -1.11
CA VAL A 113 5.12 -2.26 -0.96
C VAL A 113 4.53 -1.82 0.38
N VAL A 114 5.31 -1.16 1.23
CA VAL A 114 4.88 -0.75 2.58
C VAL A 114 5.27 0.68 2.87
N TYR A 115 4.30 1.49 3.27
CA TYR A 115 4.52 2.90 3.59
C TYR A 115 3.48 3.37 4.60
N PRO A 116 3.64 2.99 5.89
CA PRO A 116 2.69 3.33 6.94
C PRO A 116 2.71 4.83 7.25
N ASN A 117 1.74 5.29 8.05
CA ASN A 117 1.82 6.61 8.66
C ASN A 117 2.85 6.62 9.81
N ARG A 118 2.98 7.72 10.55
CA ARG A 118 3.93 7.81 11.68
C ARG A 118 3.46 7.12 12.98
N GLY A 119 2.35 6.37 12.96
CA GLY A 119 1.70 5.79 14.15
C GLY A 119 0.77 6.75 14.90
N GLU A 120 0.53 7.93 14.32
CA GLU A 120 -0.44 8.91 14.80
C GLU A 120 -1.85 8.55 14.31
N GLU A 121 -2.87 8.85 15.12
CA GLU A 121 -4.27 8.54 14.78
C GLU A 121 -4.98 9.80 14.30
N TRP A 122 -5.72 9.69 13.20
CA TRP A 122 -6.63 10.74 12.75
C TRP A 122 -8.00 10.58 13.41
N VAL A 123 -8.42 11.61 14.15
CA VAL A 123 -9.74 11.66 14.77
C VAL A 123 -10.60 12.69 14.07
N GLN A 124 -11.76 12.27 13.54
CA GLN A 124 -12.70 13.15 12.87
C GLN A 124 -13.11 14.30 13.79
N GLY A 125 -12.98 15.55 13.32
CA GLY A 125 -13.30 16.76 14.08
C GLY A 125 -12.21 17.23 15.05
N ALA A 126 -11.27 16.37 15.44
CA ALA A 126 -10.16 16.72 16.34
C ALA A 126 -8.78 16.77 15.64
N GLY A 127 -8.68 16.22 14.44
CA GLY A 127 -7.44 16.19 13.66
C GLY A 127 -6.49 15.07 14.11
N TRP A 128 -5.20 15.24 13.79
CA TRP A 128 -4.16 14.28 14.18
C TRP A 128 -3.89 14.34 15.67
N LYS A 129 -4.07 13.21 16.36
CA LYS A 129 -3.59 13.04 17.72
C LYS A 129 -2.17 12.52 17.68
N THR A 130 -1.27 13.26 18.34
CA THR A 130 0.08 12.78 18.61
C THR A 130 -0.02 11.47 19.38
N SER A 131 0.56 10.43 18.82
CA SER A 131 0.75 9.17 19.49
C SER A 131 1.96 9.28 20.40
N GLU A 132 1.88 8.71 21.61
CA GLU A 132 3.06 8.48 22.46
C GLU A 132 3.97 7.38 21.89
N SER A 133 3.50 6.67 20.84
CA SER A 133 4.27 5.64 20.15
C SER A 133 5.56 6.21 19.59
N LYS A 134 6.68 5.73 20.13
CA LYS A 134 8.05 6.08 19.71
C LYS A 134 8.52 5.24 18.51
N VAL A 135 7.63 4.54 17.83
CA VAL A 135 8.00 3.57 16.81
C VAL A 135 8.54 4.30 15.58
N CYS A 136 9.85 4.21 15.38
CA CYS A 136 10.52 4.79 14.22
C CYS A 136 10.40 3.84 13.02
N LEU A 137 10.00 4.37 11.86
CA LEU A 137 9.94 3.62 10.61
C LEU A 137 11.30 3.02 10.25
N ALA A 138 12.38 3.73 10.54
CA ALA A 138 13.74 3.23 10.32
C ALA A 138 13.96 1.90 11.07
N ASP A 139 13.64 1.83 12.36
CA ASP A 139 13.85 0.63 13.18
C ASP A 139 13.04 -0.58 12.70
N LEU A 140 11.85 -0.35 12.13
CA LEU A 140 11.00 -1.42 11.59
C LEU A 140 11.39 -1.84 10.18
N SER A 141 11.96 -0.94 9.38
CA SER A 141 12.27 -1.19 7.97
C SER A 141 13.10 -2.46 7.68
N PRO A 142 14.11 -2.87 8.51
CA PRO A 142 14.82 -4.13 8.28
C PRO A 142 13.91 -5.37 8.40
N LYS A 143 12.89 -5.32 9.27
CA LYS A 143 11.93 -6.42 9.42
C LYS A 143 11.11 -6.58 8.14
N TRP A 144 10.55 -5.48 7.64
CA TRP A 144 9.76 -5.49 6.41
C TRP A 144 10.60 -5.96 5.22
N ARG A 145 11.85 -5.51 5.12
CA ARG A 145 12.77 -5.99 4.08
C ARG A 145 13.00 -7.49 4.16
N ARG A 146 13.20 -8.06 5.37
CA ARG A 146 13.33 -9.52 5.55
C ARG A 146 12.07 -10.29 5.16
N GLN A 147 10.89 -9.67 5.28
CA GLN A 147 9.61 -10.23 4.82
C GLN A 147 9.40 -10.10 3.30
N GLY A 148 10.36 -9.51 2.57
CA GLY A 148 10.30 -9.33 1.12
C GLY A 148 9.74 -7.99 0.65
N ALA A 149 9.67 -6.98 1.53
CA ALA A 149 9.41 -5.60 1.10
C ALA A 149 10.57 -5.07 0.28
N ALA A 150 10.32 -4.91 -1.02
CA ALA A 150 11.23 -4.24 -1.93
C ALA A 150 11.05 -2.73 -1.87
N TRP A 151 9.82 -2.27 -1.62
CA TRP A 151 9.47 -0.85 -1.64
C TRP A 151 8.99 -0.42 -0.26
N ILE A 152 9.80 0.42 0.39
CA ILE A 152 9.56 0.91 1.74
C ILE A 152 9.56 2.43 1.71
N GLY A 153 8.51 3.04 2.25
CA GLY A 153 8.36 4.49 2.32
C GLY A 153 7.57 4.93 3.54
N GLY A 154 6.91 6.08 3.44
CA GLY A 154 6.01 6.59 4.46
C GLY A 154 4.83 7.33 3.86
N CYS A 155 3.74 7.39 4.62
CA CYS A 155 2.51 8.06 4.24
C CYS A 155 2.27 9.27 5.15
N CYS A 156 1.07 9.42 5.72
CA CYS A 156 0.73 10.58 6.54
C CYS A 156 1.76 10.81 7.65
N ARG A 157 2.17 12.07 7.77
CA ARG A 157 3.02 12.58 8.86
C ARG A 157 4.47 12.10 8.85
N VAL A 158 4.84 11.28 7.86
CA VAL A 158 6.24 10.93 7.61
C VAL A 158 6.91 12.07 6.85
N SER A 159 8.08 12.49 7.33
CA SER A 159 8.87 13.58 6.79
C SER A 159 10.05 13.08 5.95
N PRO A 160 10.69 13.96 5.15
CA PRO A 160 11.94 13.62 4.48
C PRO A 160 13.05 13.11 5.43
N ALA A 161 13.09 13.58 6.67
CA ALA A 161 14.06 13.12 7.67
C ALA A 161 13.83 11.67 8.08
N ASP A 162 12.56 11.25 8.22
CA ASP A 162 12.21 9.86 8.50
C ASP A 162 12.63 8.94 7.33
N ILE A 163 12.41 9.39 6.08
CA ILE A 163 12.85 8.64 4.88
C ILE A 163 14.37 8.53 4.81
N ALA A 164 15.11 9.60 5.16
CA ALA A 164 16.57 9.56 5.24
C ALA A 164 17.05 8.55 6.29
N ALA A 165 16.39 8.48 7.45
CA ALA A 165 16.71 7.49 8.48
C ALA A 165 16.42 6.05 8.02
N VAL A 166 15.29 5.81 7.33
CA VAL A 166 15.00 4.51 6.69
C VAL A 166 16.09 4.13 5.69
N ARG A 167 16.50 5.06 4.83
CA ARG A 167 17.59 4.83 3.87
C ARG A 167 18.89 4.44 4.57
N GLN A 168 19.29 5.20 5.59
CA GLN A 168 20.51 4.92 6.37
C GLN A 168 20.45 3.53 7.01
N GLN A 169 19.30 3.17 7.59
CA GLN A 169 19.11 1.87 8.24
C GLN A 169 19.14 0.71 7.25
N LEU A 170 18.60 0.89 6.05
CA LEU A 170 18.57 -0.17 5.03
C LEU A 170 19.90 -0.31 4.29
N HIS A 171 20.59 0.78 3.98
CA HIS A 171 21.81 0.74 3.14
C HIS A 171 23.11 0.85 3.93
N GLY A 172 23.05 1.08 5.25
CA GLY A 172 24.20 1.47 6.06
C GLY A 172 24.61 2.92 5.77
N SER A 173 25.32 3.54 6.71
CA SER A 173 25.98 4.82 6.46
C SER A 173 27.11 4.58 5.45
N THR A 174 26.91 4.98 4.20
CA THR A 174 28.03 5.20 3.27
C THR A 174 28.86 6.39 3.74
#